data_AF-A0A7J6C208-F1
#
_entry.id   AF-A0A7J6C208-F1
#
_cell.length_a   1.000
_cell.length_b   1.000
_cell.length_c   1.000
_cell.angle_alpha   90.00
_cell.angle_beta   90.00
_cell.angle_gamma   90.00
#
_symmetry.space_group_name_H-M   'P 1'
#
loop_
_entity.id
_entity.type
_entity.pdbx_description
1 polymer ?
#
loop_
_entity_poly.entity_id
_entity_poly.type
_entity_poly.pdbx_seq_one_letter_code
_entity_poly.pdbx_strand_id
1 'polypeptide(L)'
;MDGDSPLITCSDEYQLLETYCQKRRKPSPGLVQSACILEAQSGDERFGDVAEKLAQIADNGLCFDEGLEPDSPVAKEANSDVIVRLVDLLKTSGDELNETIHCNQELLGFLQQTFSYDLFKKLTKAFITSSVPEFLQSRKKREQIALAFEVTSRLKALDLHPMNRVMGYGAQYLQENFAPWVKQHGGWEKAFVGDDDEEVH
;
A
#
# COMPACT_ATOMS: atom_id res chain seq x y z
N MET A 1 15.46 8.86 21.95
CA MET A 1 14.41 8.64 22.96
C MET A 1 13.10 8.98 22.26
N ASP A 2 12.68 8.14 21.31
CA ASP A 2 11.53 8.44 20.47
C ASP A 2 10.35 7.69 21.05
N GLY A 3 9.53 8.45 21.78
CA GLY A 3 8.32 7.95 22.40
C GLY A 3 7.38 7.42 21.34
N ASP A 4 7.20 6.11 21.33
CA ASP A 4 6.03 5.46 20.75
C ASP A 4 4.82 6.04 21.49
N SER A 5 4.22 7.10 20.93
CA SER A 5 3.11 7.80 21.55
C SER A 5 1.89 6.88 21.47
N PRO A 6 1.34 6.40 22.60
CA PRO A 6 0.21 5.45 22.63
C PRO A 6 -1.08 5.95 21.96
N LEU A 7 -1.07 7.18 21.44
CA LEU A 7 -2.20 7.86 20.80
C LEU A 7 -2.32 7.56 19.31
N ILE A 8 -1.22 7.19 18.62
CA ILE A 8 -1.26 6.97 17.16
C ILE A 8 -1.89 5.62 16.82
N THR A 9 -1.65 4.58 17.62
CA THR A 9 -2.20 3.23 17.39
C THR A 9 -3.72 3.17 17.59
N CYS A 10 -4.31 4.17 18.25
CA CYS A 10 -5.75 4.29 18.47
C CYS A 10 -6.44 5.17 17.42
N SER A 11 -5.72 5.72 16.44
CA SER A 11 -6.32 6.59 15.42
C SER A 11 -7.10 5.77 14.39
N ASP A 12 -8.15 6.37 13.82
CA ASP A 12 -8.92 5.77 12.73
C ASP A 12 -8.01 5.40 11.55
N GLU A 13 -7.02 6.25 11.24
CA GLU A 13 -6.03 5.99 10.19
C GLU A 13 -5.24 4.71 10.44
N TYR A 14 -4.79 4.49 11.68
CA TYR A 14 -4.01 3.32 12.04
C TYR A 14 -4.84 2.04 11.95
N GLN A 15 -6.05 2.05 12.48
CA GLN A 15 -6.96 0.89 12.46
C GLN A 15 -7.43 0.54 11.04
N LEU A 16 -7.71 1.56 10.23
CA LEU A 16 -8.04 1.37 8.82
C LEU A 16 -6.82 0.83 8.04
N LEU A 17 -5.61 1.33 8.30
CA LEU A 17 -4.36 0.78 7.73
C LEU A 17 -4.15 -0.68 8.11
N GLU A 18 -4.46 -1.04 9.36
CA GLU A 18 -4.33 -2.42 9.84
C GLU A 18 -5.29 -3.35 9.09
N THR A 19 -6.56 -2.93 8.99
CA THR A 19 -7.60 -3.63 8.23
C THR A 19 -7.22 -3.78 6.75
N TYR A 20 -6.71 -2.71 6.13
CA TYR A 20 -6.20 -2.74 4.76
C TYR A 20 -5.06 -3.76 4.57
N CYS A 21 -4.05 -3.71 5.45
CA CYS A 21 -2.92 -4.64 5.38
C CYS A 21 -3.36 -6.11 5.53
N GLN A 22 -4.34 -6.38 6.40
CA GLN A 22 -4.90 -7.73 6.56
C GLN A 22 -5.61 -8.20 5.29
N LYS A 23 -6.38 -7.32 4.62
CA LYS A 23 -7.04 -7.66 3.34
C LYS A 23 -6.05 -7.87 2.19
N ARG A 24 -4.98 -7.06 2.10
CA ARG A 24 -3.91 -7.23 1.10
C ARG A 24 -3.10 -8.51 1.27
N ARG A 25 -3.08 -9.09 2.49
CA ARG A 25 -2.35 -10.32 2.82
C ARG A 25 -3.04 -11.63 2.43
N LYS A 26 -4.26 -11.61 1.86
CA LYS A 26 -4.94 -12.86 1.50
C LYS A 26 -4.06 -13.67 0.52
N PRO A 27 -3.75 -14.94 0.84
CA PRO A 27 -2.62 -15.64 0.25
C PRO A 27 -2.92 -16.16 -1.15
N SER A 28 -1.93 -16.02 -2.03
CA SER A 28 -1.76 -16.94 -3.15
C SER A 28 -1.55 -18.36 -2.60
N PRO A 29 -2.25 -19.38 -3.14
CA PRO A 29 -2.11 -20.75 -2.65
C PRO A 29 -0.73 -21.28 -3.07
N GLY A 30 0.25 -21.25 -2.16
CA GLY A 30 1.55 -21.87 -2.43
C GLY A 30 2.75 -21.44 -1.59
N LEU A 31 2.67 -20.38 -0.79
CA LEU A 31 3.79 -19.96 0.06
C LEU A 31 3.49 -20.25 1.54
N VAL A 32 4.18 -21.25 2.08
CA VAL A 32 4.24 -21.51 3.52
C VAL A 32 5.05 -20.38 4.15
N GLN A 33 4.37 -19.31 4.58
CA GLN A 33 5.02 -18.22 5.26
C GLN A 33 5.04 -18.46 6.77
N SER A 34 6.24 -18.34 7.34
CA SER A 34 6.50 -18.49 8.76
C SER A 34 5.50 -17.67 9.58
N ALA A 35 4.83 -18.36 10.50
CA ALA A 35 3.74 -17.81 11.28
C ALA A 35 4.26 -16.76 12.27
N CYS A 36 4.19 -15.49 11.89
CA CYS A 36 3.97 -14.45 12.89
C CYS A 36 2.51 -14.55 13.30
N ILE A 37 2.26 -15.40 14.31
CA ILE A 37 1.04 -15.40 15.11
C ILE A 37 0.99 -14.03 15.80
N LEU A 38 0.42 -13.04 15.13
CA LEU A 38 -0.28 -11.97 15.81
C LEU A 38 -1.73 -12.46 15.89
N GLU A 39 -2.12 -12.79 17.12
CA GLU A 39 -3.47 -13.16 17.55
C GLU A 39 -4.51 -12.44 16.70
N ALA A 40 -5.33 -13.24 16.01
CA ALA A 40 -6.51 -12.76 15.30
C ALA A 40 -7.52 -12.23 16.33
N GLN A 41 -7.31 -11.00 16.79
CA GLN A 41 -8.41 -10.20 17.31
C GLN A 41 -9.12 -9.66 16.08
N SER A 42 -10.35 -10.15 15.90
CA SER A 42 -11.33 -9.79 14.87
C SER A 42 -11.06 -8.39 14.30
N GLY A 43 -10.59 -8.33 13.04
CA GLY A 43 -10.48 -7.08 12.32
C GLY A 43 -11.80 -6.34 12.42
N ASP A 44 -11.72 -5.08 12.86
CA ASP A 44 -12.88 -4.24 13.09
C ASP A 44 -13.72 -4.16 11.80
N GLU A 45 -14.93 -4.75 11.81
CA GLU A 45 -15.84 -4.75 10.66
C GLU A 45 -16.10 -3.34 10.13
N ARG A 46 -15.96 -2.32 11.00
CA ARG A 46 -16.12 -0.89 10.70
C ARG A 46 -15.39 -0.46 9.43
N PHE A 47 -14.16 -0.91 9.26
CA PHE A 47 -13.30 -0.47 8.17
C PHE A 47 -13.21 -1.47 7.01
N GLY A 48 -13.96 -2.57 7.08
CA GLY A 48 -13.90 -3.65 6.09
C GLY A 48 -14.16 -3.16 4.67
N ASP A 49 -15.26 -2.43 4.46
CA ASP A 49 -15.67 -1.97 3.12
C ASP A 49 -14.73 -0.89 2.58
N VAL A 50 -14.31 0.04 3.43
CA VAL A 50 -13.37 1.12 3.06
C VAL A 50 -12.02 0.52 2.65
N ALA A 51 -11.50 -0.43 3.43
CA ALA A 51 -10.26 -1.12 3.12
C ALA A 51 -10.32 -1.88 1.79
N GLU A 52 -11.47 -2.46 1.47
CA GLU A 52 -11.70 -3.16 0.20
C GLU A 52 -11.72 -2.22 -1.00
N LYS A 53 -12.41 -1.09 -0.87
CA LYS A 53 -12.40 -0.04 -1.89
C LYS A 53 -11.02 0.57 -2.10
N LEU A 54 -10.29 0.84 -1.02
CA LEU A 54 -8.91 1.29 -1.10
C LEU A 54 -8.04 0.30 -1.87
N ALA A 55 -8.22 -1.00 -1.65
CA ALA A 55 -7.47 -2.03 -2.38
C ALA A 55 -7.80 -2.03 -3.88
N GLN A 56 -9.09 -1.93 -4.23
CA GLN A 56 -9.54 -1.84 -5.63
C GLN A 56 -8.96 -0.59 -6.32
N ILE A 57 -8.99 0.56 -5.64
CA ILE A 57 -8.42 1.80 -6.17
C ILE A 57 -6.90 1.67 -6.36
N ALA A 58 -6.19 1.06 -5.41
CA ALA A 58 -4.75 0.84 -5.52
C ALA A 58 -4.40 -0.09 -6.68
N ASP A 59 -5.16 -1.17 -6.90
CA ASP A 59 -4.93 -2.10 -8.00
C ASP A 59 -5.16 -1.42 -9.36
N ASN A 60 -6.23 -0.64 -9.49
CA ASN A 60 -6.53 0.11 -10.73
C ASN A 60 -5.54 1.27 -10.97
N GLY A 61 -5.09 1.94 -9.92
CA GLY A 61 -4.18 3.08 -10.00
C GLY A 61 -2.73 2.72 -10.35
N LEU A 62 -2.37 1.43 -10.27
CA LEU A 62 -1.06 0.89 -10.66
C LEU A 62 -1.04 0.35 -12.11
N CYS A 63 -2.20 0.25 -12.76
CA CYS A 63 -2.27 -0.09 -14.17
C CYS A 63 -1.90 1.12 -15.03
N PHE A 64 -0.76 1.04 -15.71
CA PHE A 64 -0.44 1.91 -16.83
C PHE A 64 -1.48 1.69 -17.93
N ASP A 65 -1.96 2.78 -18.55
CA ASP A 65 -2.94 2.76 -19.64
C ASP A 65 -2.62 1.65 -20.67
N GLU A 66 -3.42 0.60 -20.67
CA GLU A 66 -3.17 -0.65 -21.37
C GLU A 66 -3.67 -0.53 -22.81
N GLY A 67 -2.89 0.16 -23.64
CA GLY A 67 -3.09 0.25 -25.08
C GLY A 67 -2.51 -0.92 -25.88
N LEU A 68 -2.53 -2.16 -25.35
CA LEU A 68 -1.97 -3.33 -26.02
C LEU A 68 -3.00 -4.46 -26.09
N GLU A 69 -3.96 -4.33 -27.02
CA GLU A 69 -4.79 -5.46 -27.43
C GLU A 69 -3.99 -6.34 -28.41
N PRO A 70 -3.74 -7.64 -28.11
CA PRO A 70 -3.12 -8.53 -29.08
C PRO A 70 -4.17 -9.12 -30.03
N ASP A 71 -4.08 -8.76 -31.31
CA ASP A 71 -5.01 -9.11 -32.41
C ASP A 71 -5.12 -10.61 -32.76
N SER A 72 -4.54 -11.55 -32.00
CA SER A 72 -4.55 -12.98 -32.38
C SER A 72 -4.55 -13.97 -31.21
N PRO A 73 -5.37 -15.04 -31.26
CA PRO A 73 -5.43 -16.08 -30.23
C PRO A 73 -4.13 -16.91 -30.10
N VAL A 74 -3.32 -17.03 -31.16
CA VAL A 74 -1.99 -17.67 -31.10
C VAL A 74 -0.97 -16.79 -30.37
N ALA A 75 -1.14 -15.46 -30.48
CA ALA A 75 -0.33 -14.51 -29.72
C ALA A 75 -0.68 -14.55 -28.23
N LYS A 76 -1.91 -14.91 -27.84
CA LYS A 76 -2.32 -14.99 -26.42
C LYS A 76 -1.57 -16.09 -25.64
N GLU A 77 -1.40 -17.28 -26.21
CA GLU A 77 -0.63 -18.36 -25.55
C GLU A 77 0.87 -18.06 -25.48
N ALA A 78 1.47 -17.57 -26.57
CA ALA A 78 2.88 -17.18 -26.58
C ALA A 78 3.18 -15.99 -25.65
N ASN A 79 2.26 -15.01 -25.56
CA ASN A 79 2.36 -13.89 -24.63
C ASN A 79 2.19 -14.36 -23.17
N SER A 80 1.33 -15.34 -22.91
CA SER A 80 1.18 -15.94 -21.58
C SER A 80 2.49 -16.57 -21.10
N ASP A 81 3.18 -17.35 -21.94
CA ASP A 81 4.48 -17.95 -21.59
C ASP A 81 5.58 -16.90 -21.36
N VAL A 82 5.57 -15.80 -22.12
CA VAL A 82 6.49 -14.68 -21.90
C VAL A 82 6.19 -13.97 -20.58
N ILE A 83 4.91 -13.73 -20.25
CA ILE A 83 4.49 -13.13 -18.99
C ILE A 83 4.91 -14.01 -17.81
N VAL A 84 4.66 -15.33 -17.87
CA VAL A 84 5.06 -16.27 -16.82
C VAL A 84 6.57 -16.22 -16.60
N ARG A 85 7.38 -16.27 -17.67
CA ARG A 85 8.84 -16.16 -17.56
C ARG A 85 9.30 -14.82 -17.00
N LEU A 86 8.62 -13.73 -17.34
CA LEU A 86 8.94 -12.40 -16.80
C LEU A 86 8.63 -12.34 -15.29
N VAL A 87 7.48 -12.88 -14.87
CA VAL A 87 7.11 -12.99 -13.45
C VAL A 87 8.12 -13.83 -12.69
N ASP A 88 8.53 -14.99 -13.21
CA ASP A 88 9.52 -15.85 -12.58
C ASP A 88 10.89 -15.18 -12.47
N LEU A 89 11.31 -14.44 -13.50
CA LEU A 89 12.55 -13.67 -13.48
C LEU A 89 12.51 -12.56 -12.41
N LEU A 90 11.45 -11.76 -12.39
CA LEU A 90 11.28 -10.68 -11.41
C LEU A 90 11.25 -11.21 -9.98
N LYS A 91 10.59 -12.35 -9.77
CA LYS A 91 10.55 -13.02 -8.47
C LYS A 91 11.95 -13.48 -8.06
N THR A 92 12.64 -14.21 -8.93
CA THR A 92 13.98 -14.75 -8.64
C THR A 92 14.98 -13.62 -8.35
N SER A 93 15.01 -12.58 -9.19
CA SER A 93 15.90 -11.43 -8.98
C SER A 93 15.54 -10.65 -7.71
N GLY A 94 14.25 -10.54 -7.36
CA GLY A 94 13.81 -9.93 -6.11
C GLY A 94 14.25 -10.71 -4.88
N ASP A 95 14.13 -12.04 -4.93
CA ASP A 95 14.56 -12.94 -3.85
C ASP A 95 16.08 -12.88 -3.64
N GLU A 96 16.87 -12.96 -4.72
CA GLU A 96 18.34 -12.81 -4.68
C GLU A 96 18.78 -11.46 -4.10
N LEU A 97 18.10 -10.38 -4.47
CA LEU A 97 18.38 -9.05 -3.94
C LEU A 97 18.05 -8.98 -2.44
N ASN A 98 16.91 -9.55 -2.02
CA ASN A 98 16.51 -9.62 -0.63
C ASN A 98 17.54 -10.37 0.23
N GLU A 99 17.99 -11.55 -0.24
CA GLU A 99 19.04 -12.33 0.41
C GLU A 99 20.35 -11.53 0.53
N THR A 100 20.76 -10.87 -0.56
CA THR A 100 21.99 -10.07 -0.58
C THR A 100 21.95 -8.93 0.45
N ILE A 101 20.81 -8.25 0.59
CA ILE A 101 20.62 -7.19 1.59
C ILE A 101 20.71 -7.77 3.01
N HIS A 102 20.04 -8.90 3.28
CA HIS A 102 20.07 -9.54 4.60
C HIS A 102 21.45 -10.08 4.99
N CYS A 103 22.24 -10.57 4.03
CA CYS A 103 23.61 -11.00 4.27
C CYS A 103 24.56 -9.84 4.59
N ASN A 104 24.28 -8.63 4.10
CA ASN A 104 25.10 -7.45 4.33
C ASN A 104 24.62 -6.64 5.55
N GLN A 105 25.19 -6.95 6.72
CA GLN A 105 24.80 -6.31 7.99
C GLN A 105 25.08 -4.80 8.05
N GLU A 106 26.13 -4.32 7.37
CA GLU A 106 26.42 -2.88 7.31
C GLU A 106 25.35 -2.13 6.52
N LEU A 107 24.98 -2.67 5.35
CA LEU A 107 23.90 -2.12 4.53
C LEU A 107 22.56 -2.17 5.27
N LEU A 108 22.22 -3.30 5.89
CA LEU A 108 21.00 -3.45 6.66
C LEU A 108 20.95 -2.41 7.81
N GLY A 109 22.02 -2.31 8.60
CA GLY A 109 22.11 -1.33 9.67
C GLY A 109 21.97 0.12 9.18
N PHE A 110 22.55 0.46 8.03
CA PHE A 110 22.38 1.77 7.40
C PHE A 110 20.92 2.04 6.97
N LEU A 111 20.27 1.06 6.34
CA LEU A 111 18.86 1.17 5.92
C LEU A 111 17.94 1.35 7.13
N GLN A 112 18.15 0.60 8.21
CA GLN A 112 17.41 0.75 9.47
C GLN A 112 17.66 2.12 10.11
N GLN A 113 18.88 2.64 10.10
CA GLN A 113 19.15 3.97 10.68
C GLN A 113 18.55 5.11 9.85
N THR A 114 18.52 4.96 8.53
CA THR A 114 18.08 6.02 7.60
C THR A 114 16.56 6.05 7.45
N PHE A 115 15.86 4.97 7.78
CA PHE A 115 14.40 4.88 7.64
C PHE A 115 13.66 5.65 8.75
N SER A 116 13.53 6.95 8.53
CA SER A 116 12.80 7.90 9.37
C SER A 116 11.43 8.25 8.79
N TYR A 117 10.60 8.94 9.57
CA TYR A 117 9.34 9.51 9.07
C TYR A 117 9.56 10.47 7.89
N ASP A 118 10.64 11.27 7.91
CA ASP A 118 10.95 12.18 6.80
C ASP A 118 11.26 11.43 5.52
N LEU A 119 11.99 10.31 5.60
CA LEU A 119 12.23 9.45 4.45
C LEU A 119 10.91 8.83 3.97
N PHE A 120 10.11 8.27 4.88
CA PHE A 120 8.79 7.72 4.57
C PHE A 120 7.91 8.75 3.84
N LYS A 121 7.84 9.98 4.35
CA LYS A 121 7.04 11.08 3.77
C LYS A 121 7.53 11.46 2.38
N LYS A 122 8.86 11.55 2.18
CA LYS A 122 9.47 11.82 0.86
C LYS A 122 9.18 10.72 -0.15
N LEU A 123 9.35 9.46 0.25
CA LEU A 123 9.08 8.29 -0.59
C LEU A 123 7.61 8.23 -0.99
N THR A 124 6.70 8.38 -0.02
CA THR A 124 5.25 8.37 -0.27
C THR A 124 4.84 9.49 -1.21
N LYS A 125 5.34 10.71 -0.97
CA LYS A 125 5.08 11.84 -1.87
C LYS A 125 5.60 11.58 -3.28
N ALA A 126 6.84 11.11 -3.42
CA ALA A 126 7.43 10.81 -4.73
C ALA A 126 6.62 9.75 -5.49
N PHE A 127 6.22 8.69 -4.80
CA PHE A 127 5.39 7.63 -5.37
C PHE A 127 4.04 8.16 -5.85
N ILE A 128 3.34 8.91 -5.00
CA ILE A 128 2.06 9.53 -5.35
C ILE A 128 2.22 10.46 -6.56
N THR A 129 3.24 11.32 -6.60
CA THR A 129 3.47 12.23 -7.72
C THR A 129 3.86 11.49 -9.01
N SER A 130 4.51 10.32 -8.93
CA SER A 130 4.78 9.50 -10.11
C SER A 130 3.55 8.80 -10.67
N SER A 131 2.57 8.46 -9.82
CA SER A 131 1.34 7.78 -10.24
C SER A 131 0.19 8.75 -10.56
N VAL A 132 0.13 9.90 -9.89
CA VAL A 132 -0.92 10.91 -10.04
C VAL A 132 -0.28 12.23 -10.48
N PRO A 133 -0.45 12.63 -11.75
CA PRO A 133 0.07 13.90 -12.26
C PRO A 133 -0.40 15.08 -11.41
N GLU A 134 0.49 16.07 -11.21
CA GLU A 134 0.25 17.22 -10.33
C GLU A 134 -1.09 17.94 -10.60
N PHE A 135 -1.45 18.10 -11.88
CA PHE A 135 -2.70 18.76 -12.28
C PHE A 135 -3.97 17.98 -11.90
N LEU A 136 -3.87 16.68 -11.60
CA LEU A 136 -4.98 15.82 -11.15
C LEU A 136 -5.00 15.62 -9.63
N GLN A 137 -3.97 16.03 -8.90
CA GLN A 137 -3.87 15.78 -7.46
C GLN A 137 -4.96 16.49 -6.62
N SER A 138 -5.57 17.55 -7.12
CA SER A 138 -6.72 18.16 -6.42
C SER A 138 -8.00 17.32 -6.54
N ARG A 139 -8.14 16.54 -7.62
CA ARG A 139 -9.35 15.77 -7.96
C ARG A 139 -9.25 14.29 -7.58
N LYS A 140 -8.05 13.72 -7.60
CA LYS A 140 -7.81 12.28 -7.35
C LYS A 140 -7.42 11.97 -5.91
N LYS A 141 -8.20 12.46 -4.93
CA LYS A 141 -7.85 12.35 -3.50
C LYS A 141 -8.00 10.92 -2.97
N ARG A 142 -9.03 10.19 -3.39
CA ARG A 142 -9.23 8.79 -3.02
C ARG A 142 -8.06 7.92 -3.52
N GLU A 143 -7.56 8.18 -4.72
CA GLU A 143 -6.41 7.48 -5.31
C GLU A 143 -5.11 7.79 -4.57
N GLN A 144 -4.85 9.05 -4.25
CA GLN A 144 -3.66 9.41 -3.45
C GLN A 144 -3.66 8.74 -2.07
N ILE A 145 -4.83 8.65 -1.44
CA ILE A 145 -4.98 7.94 -0.17
C ILE A 145 -4.70 6.45 -0.37
N ALA A 146 -5.32 5.80 -1.36
CA ALA A 146 -5.07 4.40 -1.66
C ALA A 146 -3.58 4.10 -1.92
N LEU A 147 -2.89 4.97 -2.66
CA LEU A 147 -1.45 4.87 -2.89
C LEU A 147 -0.63 5.06 -1.60
N ALA A 148 -1.02 5.96 -0.70
CA ALA A 148 -0.37 6.09 0.61
C ALA A 148 -0.52 4.82 1.45
N PHE A 149 -1.70 4.22 1.47
CA PHE A 149 -1.96 2.92 2.11
C PHE A 149 -1.09 1.82 1.51
N GLU A 150 -0.97 1.79 0.19
CA GLU A 150 -0.15 0.81 -0.52
C GLU A 150 1.34 0.98 -0.21
N VAL A 151 1.86 2.21 -0.17
CA VAL A 151 3.24 2.48 0.24
C VAL A 151 3.49 2.01 1.67
N THR A 152 2.59 2.29 2.61
CA THR A 152 2.72 1.79 3.99
C THR A 152 2.75 0.26 4.03
N SER A 153 1.84 -0.40 3.31
CA SER A 153 1.76 -1.86 3.26
C SER A 153 3.07 -2.49 2.73
N ARG A 154 3.63 -1.93 1.66
CA ARG A 154 4.90 -2.41 1.07
C ARG A 154 6.09 -2.16 1.97
N LEU A 155 6.22 -0.95 2.53
CA LEU A 155 7.33 -0.61 3.40
C LEU A 155 7.31 -1.41 4.71
N LYS A 156 6.12 -1.74 5.22
CA LYS A 156 5.95 -2.64 6.37
C LYS A 156 6.51 -4.04 6.09
N ALA A 157 6.43 -4.51 4.84
CA ALA A 157 6.93 -5.82 4.45
C ALA A 157 8.48 -5.90 4.36
N LEU A 158 9.17 -4.75 4.33
CA LEU A 158 10.65 -4.72 4.27
C LEU A 158 11.34 -5.08 5.59
N ASP A 159 10.60 -5.15 6.70
CA ASP A 159 11.09 -5.54 8.04
C ASP A 159 12.35 -4.78 8.52
N LEU A 160 12.51 -3.53 8.07
CA LEU A 160 13.60 -2.64 8.50
C LEU A 160 13.39 -2.14 9.94
N HIS A 161 12.13 -2.11 10.39
CA HIS A 161 11.76 -1.69 11.74
C HIS A 161 10.59 -2.51 12.25
N PRO A 162 10.35 -2.50 13.58
CA PRO A 162 9.12 -2.99 14.16
C PRO A 162 7.90 -2.51 13.37
N MET A 163 7.01 -3.44 13.01
CA MET A 163 5.89 -3.18 12.10
C MET A 163 5.02 -2.00 12.57
N ASN A 164 4.85 -1.84 13.89
CA ASN A 164 4.11 -0.74 14.50
C ASN A 164 4.70 0.64 14.14
N ARG A 165 6.02 0.76 13.98
CA ARG A 165 6.69 2.01 13.61
C ARG A 165 6.34 2.44 12.18
N VAL A 166 6.40 1.51 11.23
CA VAL A 166 6.05 1.79 9.83
C VAL A 166 4.56 2.12 9.69
N MET A 167 3.71 1.37 10.42
CA MET A 167 2.27 1.67 10.51
C MET A 167 2.01 3.06 11.09
N GLY A 168 2.75 3.45 12.14
CA GLY A 168 2.67 4.78 12.74
C GLY A 168 3.05 5.90 11.77
N TYR A 169 4.08 5.69 10.94
CA TYR A 169 4.43 6.63 9.87
C TYR A 169 3.32 6.76 8.81
N GLY A 170 2.70 5.64 8.43
CA GLY A 170 1.54 5.66 7.54
C GLY A 170 0.38 6.47 8.12
N ALA A 171 -0.01 6.18 9.37
CA ALA A 171 -1.09 6.87 10.05
C ALA A 171 -0.81 8.38 10.18
N GLN A 172 0.41 8.73 10.60
CA GLN A 172 0.84 10.13 10.70
C GLN A 172 0.78 10.84 9.34
N TYR A 173 1.26 10.21 8.27
CA TYR A 173 1.20 10.80 6.93
C TYR A 173 -0.25 11.01 6.47
N LEU A 174 -1.13 10.04 6.69
CA LEU A 174 -2.55 10.16 6.35
C LEU A 174 -3.20 11.31 7.12
N GLN A 175 -2.90 11.41 8.41
CA GLN A 175 -3.42 12.46 9.28
C GLN A 175 -2.96 13.85 8.83
N GLU A 176 -1.66 14.01 8.52
CA GLU A 176 -1.09 15.30 8.07
C GLU A 176 -1.63 15.76 6.71
N ASN A 177 -1.88 14.83 5.78
CA ASN A 177 -2.14 15.18 4.37
C ASN A 177 -3.61 15.04 3.96
N PHE A 178 -4.40 14.19 4.60
CA PHE A 178 -5.74 13.84 4.14
C PHE A 178 -6.84 13.98 5.19
N ALA A 179 -6.53 14.08 6.49
CA ALA A 179 -7.55 14.23 7.52
C ALA A 179 -8.54 15.39 7.28
N PRO A 180 -8.13 16.59 6.81
CA PRO A 180 -9.07 17.66 6.50
C PRO A 180 -10.06 17.26 5.39
N TRP A 181 -9.57 16.63 4.33
CA TRP A 181 -10.39 16.18 3.20
C TRP A 181 -11.36 15.08 3.65
N VAL A 182 -10.88 14.08 4.39
CA VAL A 182 -11.71 12.99 4.90
C VAL A 182 -12.82 13.52 5.81
N LYS A 183 -12.51 14.47 6.71
CA LYS A 183 -13.52 15.10 7.57
C LYS A 183 -14.57 15.87 6.77
N GLN A 184 -14.16 16.59 5.72
CA GLN A 184 -15.09 17.29 4.83
C GLN A 184 -16.04 16.32 4.11
N HIS A 185 -15.60 15.10 3.84
CA HIS A 185 -16.37 14.05 3.16
C HIS A 185 -17.04 13.09 4.15
N GLY A 186 -17.27 13.53 5.40
CA GLY A 186 -18.08 12.80 6.36
C GLY A 186 -17.36 11.67 7.10
N GLY A 187 -16.03 11.64 7.08
CA GLY A 187 -15.21 10.62 7.73
C GLY A 187 -14.80 9.46 6.81
N TRP A 188 -13.97 8.55 7.32
CA TRP A 188 -13.38 7.46 6.54
C TRP A 188 -14.41 6.54 5.89
N GLU A 189 -15.50 6.23 6.58
CA GLU A 189 -16.59 5.41 6.04
C GLU A 189 -17.24 6.07 4.82
N LYS A 190 -17.64 7.34 4.96
CA LYS A 190 -18.41 8.06 3.93
C LYS A 190 -17.56 8.55 2.77
N ALA A 191 -16.29 8.90 3.01
CA ALA A 191 -15.40 9.41 1.99
C ALA A 191 -15.16 8.43 0.83
N PHE A 192 -15.45 7.14 1.04
CA PHE A 192 -15.32 6.07 0.06
C PHE A 192 -16.67 5.39 -0.28
N VAL A 193 -17.82 5.83 0.24
CA VAL A 193 -19.14 5.45 -0.33
C VAL A 193 -19.31 6.24 -1.63
N GLY A 194 -19.63 5.55 -2.73
CA GLY A 194 -19.44 6.04 -4.10
C GLY A 194 -20.25 7.29 -4.44
N ASP A 195 -19.69 8.15 -5.29
CA ASP A 195 -20.39 9.23 -6.01
C ASP A 195 -21.11 8.67 -7.26
N ASP A 196 -21.59 7.42 -7.23
CA ASP A 196 -22.39 6.87 -8.34
C ASP A 196 -23.78 7.52 -8.42
N ASP A 197 -24.12 8.41 -7.48
CA ASP A 197 -25.37 9.18 -7.42
C ASP A 197 -25.24 10.67 -7.82
N GLU A 198 -24.06 11.17 -8.24
CA GLU A 198 -23.96 12.49 -8.88
C GLU A 198 -23.97 12.36 -10.42
N GLU A 199 -25.03 11.75 -10.92
CA GLU A 199 -25.45 11.84 -12.32
C GLU A 199 -25.94 13.28 -12.59
N VAL A 200 -25.09 14.07 -13.26
CA VAL A 200 -25.40 15.21 -14.16
C VAL A 200 -26.72 15.96 -13.90
N HIS A 201 -26.63 17.17 -13.33
CA HIS A 201 -27.61 18.24 -13.55
C HIS A 201 -26.94 19.52 -14.02
#